data_AF-A0A846WWS6-F1
#
_entry.id   AF-A0A846WWS6-F1
#
_cell.length_a   1.000
_cell.length_b   1.000
_cell.length_c   1.000
_cell.angle_alpha   90.00
_cell.angle_beta   90.00
_cell.angle_gamma   90.00
#
_symmetry.space_group_name_H-M   'P 1'
#
loop_
_entity.id
_entity.type
_entity.pdbx_description
1 polymer ?
#
loop_
_entity_poly.entity_id
_entity_poly.type
_entity_poly.pdbx_seq_one_letter_code
_entity_poly.pdbx_strand_id
1 'polypeptide(L)'
;MNQIPLAPGRHHVHVHVHVPYFFPASCGPADAVVDVAPGQPVSLQHKAPVWSFSAGSLGPGEQKYNGVGIVVAVMAVPFVMLFLLLLLMLIIAAA
;
A
#
# COMPACT_ATOMS: atom_id res chain seq x y z
N MET A 1 7.51 -2.66 19.10
CA MET A 1 7.32 -1.20 18.98
C MET A 1 8.68 -0.55 18.85
N ASN A 2 8.87 0.37 17.90
CA ASN A 2 10.02 1.27 17.87
C ASN A 2 9.62 2.58 18.56
N GLN A 3 10.45 3.12 19.45
CA GLN A 3 10.19 4.39 20.14
C GLN A 3 11.20 5.42 19.65
N ILE A 4 10.70 6.56 19.16
CA ILE A 4 11.52 7.65 18.66
C ILE A 4 11.31 8.84 19.62
N PRO A 5 12.34 9.28 20.37
CA PRO A 5 12.24 10.44 21.23
C PRO A 5 12.10 11.70 20.36
N LEU A 6 11.04 12.47 20.59
CA LEU A 6 10.72 13.70 19.84
C LEU A 6 10.44 14.82 20.84
N ALA A 7 10.83 16.05 20.48
CA ALA A 7 10.41 17.23 21.23
C ALA A 7 8.89 17.46 21.06
N PRO A 8 8.22 18.16 21.98
CA PRO A 8 6.83 18.55 21.78
C PRO A 8 6.67 19.46 20.56
N GLY A 9 5.65 19.22 19.74
CA GLY A 9 5.36 20.01 18.54
C GLY A 9 4.92 19.18 17.33
N ARG A 10 4.78 19.86 16.19
CA ARG A 10 4.35 19.28 14.91
C ARG A 10 5.53 18.65 14.18
N HIS A 11 5.43 17.35 13.91
CA HIS A 11 6.49 16.58 13.24
C HIS A 11 5.95 15.90 11.98
N HIS A 12 6.77 15.90 10.93
CA HIS A 12 6.51 15.16 9.70
C HIS A 12 7.27 13.82 9.80
N VAL A 13 6.52 12.73 9.86
CA VAL A 13 7.07 11.37 9.96
C VAL A 13 7.01 10.74 8.59
N HIS A 14 8.18 10.46 8.03
CA HIS A 14 8.36 9.78 6.76
C HIS A 14 8.89 8.37 7.04
N VAL A 15 8.12 7.34 6.68
CA VAL A 15 8.53 5.94 6.85
C VAL A 15 8.70 5.31 5.49
N HIS A 16 9.87 4.68 5.28
CA HIS A 16 10.17 3.89 4.10
C HIS A 16 10.59 2.48 4.55
N VAL A 17 9.92 1.45 4.05
CA VAL A 17 10.32 0.07 4.32
C VAL A 17 11.27 -0.39 3.22
N HIS A 18 12.54 -0.55 3.57
CA HIS A 18 13.53 -1.14 2.67
C HIS A 18 13.36 -2.67 2.69
N VAL A 19 13.03 -3.25 1.53
CA VAL A 19 12.85 -4.69 1.39
C VAL A 19 14.01 -5.27 0.59
N PRO A 20 14.55 -6.45 0.97
CA PRO A 20 15.70 -7.07 0.30
C PRO A 20 15.27 -7.77 -1.01
N TYR A 21 14.52 -7.10 -1.86
CA TYR A 21 14.11 -7.57 -3.19
C TYR A 21 14.69 -6.66 -4.29
N PHE A 22 14.99 -7.25 -5.44
CA PHE A 22 15.62 -6.53 -6.56
C PHE A 22 14.72 -5.43 -7.15
N PHE A 23 13.40 -5.62 -7.14
CA PHE A 23 12.44 -4.63 -7.63
C PHE A 23 11.09 -4.79 -6.91
N PRO A 24 10.55 -3.77 -6.23
CA PRO A 24 11.16 -2.47 -5.88
C PRO A 24 12.07 -2.55 -4.63
N ALA A 25 13.17 -1.78 -4.64
CA ALA A 25 14.14 -1.70 -3.52
C ALA A 25 13.59 -1.00 -2.26
N SER A 26 12.47 -0.30 -2.37
CA SER A 26 11.76 0.30 -1.24
C SER A 26 10.28 0.18 -1.48
N CYS A 27 9.56 -0.23 -0.45
CA CYS A 27 8.13 -0.51 -0.50
C CYS A 27 7.40 0.37 0.51
N GLY A 28 6.25 0.91 0.10
CA GLY A 28 5.34 1.60 0.98
C GLY A 28 5.89 2.88 1.64
N PRO A 29 6.36 3.88 0.87
CA PRO A 29 6.59 5.21 1.44
C PRO A 29 5.27 5.70 2.07
N ALA A 30 5.33 6.14 3.32
CA ALA A 30 4.15 6.60 4.05
C ALA A 30 4.50 7.84 4.87
N ASP A 31 3.68 8.88 4.69
CA ASP A 31 3.87 10.17 5.32
C ASP A 31 2.72 10.43 6.30
N ALA A 32 3.06 10.85 7.51
CA ALA A 32 2.10 11.27 8.51
C ALA A 32 2.56 12.53 9.22
N VAL A 33 1.63 13.46 9.44
CA VAL A 33 1.87 14.63 10.28
C VAL A 33 1.32 14.33 11.67
N VAL A 34 2.16 14.55 12.69
CA VAL A 34 1.86 14.17 14.06
C VAL A 34 2.16 15.34 14.98
N ASP A 35 1.18 15.71 15.79
CA ASP A 35 1.34 16.70 16.86
C ASP A 35 1.63 15.97 18.17
N VAL A 36 2.83 16.15 18.71
CA VAL A 36 3.28 15.51 19.95
C VAL A 36 3.09 16.49 21.11
N ALA A 37 2.18 16.18 22.03
CA ALA A 37 2.00 16.95 23.26
C ALA A 37 3.10 16.61 24.30
N PRO A 38 3.48 17.53 25.20
CA PRO A 38 4.49 17.27 26.23
C PRO A 38 4.14 16.04 27.09
N GLY A 39 5.05 15.06 27.13
CA GLY A 39 4.88 13.85 27.94
C GLY A 39 3.88 12.82 27.40
N GLN A 40 3.25 13.06 26.25
CA GLN A 40 2.28 12.12 25.67
C GLN A 40 2.91 11.34 24.51
N PRO A 41 3.01 10.00 24.61
CA PRO A 41 3.42 9.18 23.47
C PRO A 41 2.32 9.15 22.41
N VAL A 42 2.68 9.36 21.14
CA VAL A 42 1.76 9.16 20.01
C VAL A 42 2.01 7.80 19.38
N SER A 43 0.99 6.94 19.38
CA SER A 43 1.04 5.64 18.72
C SER A 43 0.71 5.78 17.24
N LEU A 44 1.68 5.48 16.38
CA LEU A 44 1.50 5.38 14.94
C LEU A 44 1.57 3.93 14.53
N GLN A 45 0.64 3.51 13.69
CA GLN A 45 0.69 2.21 13.03
C GLN A 45 1.09 2.43 11.58
N HIS A 46 2.11 1.72 11.14
CA HIS A 46 2.48 1.63 9.73
C HIS A 46 1.87 0.37 9.14
N LYS A 47 1.27 0.49 7.96
CA LYS A 47 0.75 -0.65 7.20
C LYS A 47 1.32 -0.64 5.79
N ALA A 48 2.02 -1.73 5.48
CA ALA A 48 2.59 -1.92 4.15
C ALA A 48 1.48 -2.04 3.10
N PRO A 49 1.71 -1.51 1.88
CA PRO A 49 0.77 -1.66 0.78
C PRO A 49 0.73 -3.12 0.30
N VAL A 50 -0.41 -3.53 -0.25
CA VAL A 50 -0.55 -4.85 -0.89
C VAL A 50 0.11 -4.86 -2.27
N TRP A 51 0.10 -3.70 -2.94
CA TRP A 51 0.85 -3.49 -4.17
C TRP A 51 2.18 -2.81 -3.85
N SER A 52 3.31 -3.48 -4.08
CA SER A 52 4.63 -3.03 -3.63
C SER A 52 5.07 -1.67 -4.17
N PHE A 53 4.50 -1.23 -5.30
CA PHE A 53 4.77 0.10 -5.88
C PHE A 53 3.83 1.21 -5.35
N SER A 54 2.89 0.90 -4.44
CA SER A 54 2.02 1.90 -3.85
C SER A 54 2.63 2.53 -2.59
N ALA A 55 2.11 3.68 -2.19
CA ALA A 55 2.37 4.25 -0.88
C ALA A 55 1.78 3.39 0.24
N GLY A 56 2.50 3.28 1.36
CA GLY A 56 2.00 2.67 2.59
C GLY A 56 1.01 3.59 3.29
N SER A 57 0.43 3.12 4.39
CA SER A 57 -0.44 3.93 5.23
C SER A 57 0.22 4.13 6.59
N LEU A 58 0.28 5.38 7.06
CA LEU A 58 0.85 5.74 8.35
C LEU A 58 -0.10 6.71 9.06
N GLY A 59 -0.43 6.41 10.32
CA GLY A 59 -1.28 7.28 11.11
C GLY A 59 -1.70 6.66 12.45
N PRO A 60 -2.51 7.39 13.23
CA PRO A 60 -3.06 6.90 14.49
C PRO A 60 -4.14 5.84 14.24
N GLY A 61 -4.15 4.79 15.08
CA GLY A 61 -5.15 3.71 15.00
C GLY A 61 -4.93 2.74 13.83
N GLU A 62 -5.95 1.94 13.51
CA GLU A 62 -5.88 0.94 12.46
C GLU A 62 -5.81 1.59 11.07
N GLN A 63 -4.70 1.38 10.37
CA GLN A 63 -4.51 1.86 9.01
C GLN A 63 -5.16 0.91 7.98
N LYS A 64 -5.56 1.46 6.83
CA LYS A 64 -6.10 0.68 5.69
C LYS A 64 -4.98 0.22 4.76
N TYR A 65 -5.22 -0.89 4.07
CA TYR A 65 -4.31 -1.42 3.06
C TYR A 65 -4.47 -0.66 1.74
N ASN A 66 -3.37 -0.08 1.25
CA ASN A 66 -3.33 0.55 -0.06
C ASN A 66 -3.01 -0.47 -1.16
N GLY A 67 -3.37 -0.14 -2.40
CA GLY A 67 -3.04 -0.94 -3.58
C GLY A 67 -3.92 -2.16 -3.82
N VAL A 68 -4.96 -2.41 -2.99
CA VAL A 68 -5.87 -3.56 -3.16
C VAL A 68 -6.56 -3.53 -4.53
N GLY A 69 -7.06 -2.38 -4.98
CA GLY A 69 -7.72 -2.26 -6.28
C GLY A 69 -6.80 -2.57 -7.46
N ILE A 70 -5.52 -2.21 -7.35
CA ILE A 70 -4.51 -2.53 -8.38
C ILE A 70 -4.28 -4.04 -8.44
N VAL A 71 -4.13 -4.68 -7.29
CA VAL A 71 -3.97 -6.14 -7.20
C VAL A 71 -5.19 -6.84 -7.80
N VAL A 72 -6.40 -6.41 -7.45
CA VAL A 72 -7.63 -6.97 -8.02
C VAL A 72 -7.67 -6.80 -9.54
N ALA A 73 -7.33 -5.61 -10.06
CA ALA A 73 -7.31 -5.36 -11.50
C ALA A 73 -6.30 -6.25 -12.23
N VAL A 74 -5.04 -6.29 -11.75
CA VAL A 74 -3.97 -7.12 -12.32
C VAL A 74 -4.35 -8.60 -12.32
N MET A 75 -5.04 -9.06 -11.29
CA MET A 75 -5.51 -10.45 -11.21
C MET A 75 -6.73 -10.70 -12.11
N ALA A 76 -7.69 -9.78 -12.19
CA ALA A 76 -8.95 -10.00 -12.90
C ALA A 76 -8.85 -9.84 -14.42
N VAL A 77 -8.06 -8.87 -14.90
CA VAL A 77 -7.88 -8.57 -16.33
C VAL A 77 -7.54 -9.79 -17.19
N PRO A 78 -6.57 -10.66 -16.83
CA PRO A 78 -6.25 -11.82 -17.67
C PRO A 78 -7.41 -12.82 -17.79
N PHE A 79 -8.23 -12.98 -16.75
CA PHE A 79 -9.42 -13.86 -16.82
C PHE A 79 -10.49 -13.27 -17.72
N VAL A 80 -10.75 -11.96 -17.61
CA VAL A 80 -11.70 -11.27 -18.48
C VAL A 80 -11.24 -11.35 -19.94
N MET A 81 -9.95 -11.10 -20.19
CA MET A 81 -9.37 -11.19 -21.53
C MET A 81 -9.47 -12.61 -22.10
N LEU A 82 -9.13 -13.63 -21.30
CA LEU A 82 -9.27 -15.03 -21.70
C LEU A 82 -10.73 -15.38 -22.02
N PHE A 83 -11.67 -14.96 -21.18
CA PHE A 83 -13.10 -15.17 -21.40
C PHE A 83 -13.58 -14.55 -22.72
N LEU A 84 -13.19 -13.31 -22.99
CA LEU A 84 -13.52 -12.61 -24.24
C LEU A 84 -12.94 -13.30 -25.47
N LEU A 85 -11.70 -13.80 -25.39
CA LEU A 85 -11.06 -14.56 -26.47
C LEU A 85 -11.78 -15.88 -26.75
N LEU A 86 -12.18 -16.60 -25.71
CA LEU A 86 -12.95 -17.84 -25.85
C LEU A 86 -14.34 -17.57 -26.46
N LEU A 87 -15.00 -16.49 -26.03
CA LEU A 87 -16.29 -16.09 -26.57
C LEU A 87 -16.18 -15.72 -28.05
N LEU A 88 -15.12 -14.98 -28.43
CA LEU A 88 -14.83 -14.66 -29.83
C LEU A 88 -14.59 -15.92 -30.67
N MET A 89 -13.79 -16.87 -30.18
CA MET A 89 -13.55 -18.16 -30.84
C MET A 89 -14.85 -18.94 -31.08
N LEU A 90 -15.75 -18.95 -30.09
CA LEU A 90 -17.04 -19.61 -30.21
C LEU A 90 -17.93 -18.95 -31.27
N ILE A 91 -17.97 -17.62 -31.30
CA ILE A 91 -18.72 -16.87 -32.33
C ILE A 91 -18.20 -17.20 -33.73
N ILE A 92 -16.87 -17.22 -33.92
CA ILE A 92 -16.25 -17.53 -35.20
C ILE A 92 -16.55 -18.98 -35.62
N ALA A 93 -16.53 -19.93 -34.69
CA ALA A 93 -16.84 -21.33 -34.98
C ALA A 93 -18.32 -21.60 -35.28
N ALA A 94 -19.22 -20.73 -34.82
CA ALA A 94 -20.67 -20.85 -35.03
C ALA A 94 -21.19 -20.08 -36.26
N ALA A 95 -20.33 -19.28 -36.91
CA ALA A 95 -20.61 -18.52 -38.13
C ALA A 95 -20.22 -19.29 -39.39
#